data_AF-A3AUN1-F1
#
_entry.id   AF-A3AUN1-F1
#
_cell.length_a   1.000
_cell.length_b   1.000
_cell.length_c   1.000
_cell.angle_alpha   90.00
_cell.angle_beta   90.00
_cell.angle_gamma   90.00
#
_symmetry.space_group_name_H-M   'P 1'
#
loop_
_entity.id
_entity.type
_entity.pdbx_description
1 polymer ?
#
loop_
_entity_poly.entity_id
_entity_poly.type
_entity_poly.pdbx_seq_one_letter_code
_entity_poly.pdbx_strand_id
1 'polypeptide(L)'
;MPTAAAAATASLRVSNIPPSAVAAELLAFFDSAVAVAGGAFACEIAAAHRGWLSRGHGTVQLGSAAAAAAAAGLASSGRLPRFLGALLSVSPSPVDLLPRASDLSLRAAGAGLVVGDRVAERVFEAADAWDGVRAEVIPGKRRVDLYLEHDSQRYKLEVLFEDMKDCLGCTLDGMGAILLQLNYAPRIHTAISGPAVNSRFMDDRFHACKEDAKFSWVRALDFTPNYSFGRCSTLVLKLGKSALVSDILKSLPFSGNLGELTMNSMDGVGASSNVVPLVHCPRDYSVPYEVLFRLNSLMHMGKIVAKHVNADLFKALQELPVDVSRRIFEKMHKLESTCYGPLQLSNRRLIA
;
A
#
# COMPACT_ATOMS: atom_id res chain seq x y z
N MET A 1 -3.60 24.35 -11.28
CA MET A 1 -2.63 23.29 -10.87
C MET A 1 -1.80 23.87 -9.74
N PRO A 2 -2.06 23.53 -8.46
CA PRO A 2 -1.12 23.90 -7.42
C PRO A 2 0.15 23.11 -7.66
N THR A 3 1.28 23.82 -7.75
CA THR A 3 2.62 23.25 -7.73
C THR A 3 2.71 22.34 -6.52
N ALA A 4 2.89 21.03 -6.75
CA ALA A 4 3.16 20.09 -5.67
C ALA A 4 4.39 20.61 -4.92
N ALA A 5 4.21 21.08 -3.68
CA ALA A 5 5.33 21.38 -2.81
C ALA A 5 6.23 20.13 -2.82
N ALA A 6 7.52 20.31 -3.11
CA ALA A 6 8.46 19.21 -3.10
C ALA A 6 8.34 18.53 -1.73
N ALA A 7 7.90 17.27 -1.73
CA ALA A 7 7.69 16.54 -0.49
C ALA A 7 9.02 16.51 0.28
N ALA A 8 9.00 16.96 1.54
CA ALA A 8 10.19 16.98 2.36
C ALA A 8 10.71 15.55 2.54
N THR A 9 11.95 15.32 2.11
CA THR A 9 12.62 14.02 2.22
C THR A 9 13.21 13.86 3.63
N ALA A 10 13.39 12.61 4.05
CA ALA A 10 14.10 12.29 5.29
C ALA A 10 15.61 12.11 5.06
N SER A 11 16.11 12.31 3.84
CA SER A 11 17.49 12.03 3.46
C SER A 11 18.31 13.28 3.22
N LEU A 12 19.60 13.20 3.58
CA LEU A 12 20.60 14.24 3.45
C LEU A 12 21.76 13.74 2.61
N ARG A 13 22.29 14.61 1.75
CA ARG A 13 23.61 14.43 1.14
C ARG A 13 24.66 14.88 2.14
N VAL A 14 25.68 14.05 2.32
CA VAL A 14 26.79 14.31 3.23
C VAL A 14 28.10 14.27 2.44
N SER A 15 28.93 15.29 2.61
CA SER A 15 30.25 15.42 1.97
C SER A 15 31.33 15.71 3.03
N ASN A 16 32.60 15.64 2.63
CA ASN A 16 33.78 15.69 3.51
C ASN A 16 33.84 14.49 4.48
N ILE A 17 33.33 13.34 4.04
CA ILE A 17 33.43 12.10 4.80
C ILE A 17 34.89 11.61 4.74
N PRO A 18 35.56 11.36 5.87
CA PRO A 18 36.93 10.84 5.87
C PRO A 18 37.04 9.51 5.11
N PRO A 19 38.13 9.28 4.34
CA PRO A 19 38.29 8.05 3.55
C PRO A 19 38.29 6.76 4.39
N SER A 20 38.71 6.85 5.66
CA SER A 20 38.72 5.74 6.62
C SER A 20 37.36 5.42 7.24
N ALA A 21 36.36 6.28 7.06
CA ALA A 21 35.06 6.13 7.69
C ALA A 21 34.35 4.84 7.25
N VAL A 22 33.50 4.33 8.14
CA VAL A 22 32.58 3.23 7.87
C VAL A 22 31.14 3.73 7.99
N ALA A 23 30.24 3.25 7.14
CA ALA A 23 28.84 3.68 7.11
C ALA A 23 28.12 3.45 8.45
N ALA A 24 28.45 2.38 9.18
CA ALA A 24 27.91 2.11 10.52
C ALA A 24 28.29 3.20 11.54
N GLU A 25 29.54 3.70 11.49
CA GLU A 25 29.99 4.79 12.36
C GLU A 25 29.32 6.11 11.99
N LEU A 26 29.17 6.37 10.69
CA LEU A 26 28.47 7.57 10.21
C LEU A 26 26.98 7.54 10.60
N LEU A 27 26.35 6.38 10.51
CA LEU A 27 24.98 6.16 10.97
C LEU A 27 24.87 6.43 12.48
N ALA A 28 25.74 5.83 13.30
CA ALA A 28 25.74 6.04 14.75
C ALA A 28 26.01 7.51 15.15
N PHE A 29 26.88 8.19 14.40
CA PHE A 29 27.16 9.61 14.59
C PHE A 29 25.91 10.47 14.41
N PHE A 30 25.18 10.31 13.29
CA PHE A 30 23.93 11.04 13.07
C PHE A 30 22.82 10.62 14.03
N ASP A 31 22.81 9.35 14.44
CA ASP A 31 21.86 8.85 15.45
C ASP A 31 22.06 9.57 16.79
N SER A 32 23.31 9.75 17.22
CA SER A 32 23.66 10.50 18.43
C SER A 32 23.41 12.01 18.28
N ALA A 33 23.82 12.61 17.17
CA ALA A 33 23.73 14.05 16.96
C ALA A 33 22.29 14.57 16.83
N VAL A 34 21.35 13.70 16.41
CA VAL A 34 19.97 14.06 16.06
C VAL A 34 18.96 13.24 16.88
N ALA A 35 19.40 12.60 17.97
CA ALA A 35 18.61 11.64 18.76
C ALA A 35 17.21 12.15 19.16
N VAL A 36 17.07 13.46 19.40
CA VAL A 36 15.82 14.10 19.85
C VAL A 36 14.73 14.11 18.75
N ALA A 37 15.08 14.00 17.47
CA ALA A 37 14.14 14.17 16.35
C ALA A 37 13.78 12.86 15.61
N GLY A 38 14.26 11.71 16.09
CA GLY A 38 14.18 10.43 15.38
C GLY A 38 15.44 10.24 14.55
N GLY A 39 16.43 9.60 15.16
CA GLY A 39 17.81 9.54 14.66
C GLY A 39 18.00 8.83 13.32
N ALA A 40 19.25 8.51 12.98
CA ALA A 40 19.59 7.99 11.67
C ALA A 40 18.99 6.58 11.44
N PHE A 41 18.58 6.30 10.21
CA PHE A 41 17.94 5.05 9.83
C PHE A 41 18.78 4.24 8.85
N ALA A 42 19.29 4.87 7.80
CA ALA A 42 20.14 4.22 6.81
C ALA A 42 21.22 5.17 6.30
N CYS A 43 22.33 4.60 5.85
CA CYS A 43 23.49 5.32 5.33
C CYS A 43 24.12 4.56 4.17
N GLU A 44 24.50 5.31 3.14
CA GLU A 44 25.30 4.85 2.00
C GLU A 44 26.46 5.83 1.79
N ILE A 45 27.69 5.34 1.82
CA ILE A 45 28.89 6.09 1.44
C ILE A 45 29.22 5.73 0.00
N ALA A 46 29.31 6.74 -0.87
CA ALA A 46 29.64 6.50 -2.27
C ALA A 46 31.06 5.94 -2.40
N ALA A 47 31.21 4.84 -3.14
CA ALA A 47 32.48 4.15 -3.30
C ALA A 47 32.83 3.89 -4.78
N ALA A 48 34.12 3.78 -5.07
CA ALA A 48 34.68 3.35 -6.35
C ALA A 48 35.13 1.87 -6.28
N HIS A 49 35.45 1.30 -7.44
CA HIS A 49 36.02 -0.05 -7.59
C HIS A 49 35.26 -1.15 -6.81
N ARG A 50 33.95 -1.30 -7.08
CA ARG A 50 33.08 -2.27 -6.39
C ARG A 50 33.14 -2.17 -4.85
N GLY A 51 33.20 -0.94 -4.31
CA GLY A 51 33.14 -0.74 -2.87
C GLY A 51 34.47 -0.89 -2.15
N TRP A 52 35.59 -0.48 -2.77
CA TRP A 52 36.93 -0.56 -2.15
C TRP A 52 37.49 0.80 -1.73
N LEU A 53 37.07 1.88 -2.39
CA LEU A 53 37.59 3.23 -2.13
C LEU A 53 36.45 4.23 -1.93
N SER A 54 36.43 4.90 -0.76
CA SER A 54 35.47 5.96 -0.46
C SER A 54 35.66 7.16 -1.40
N ARG A 55 34.56 7.76 -1.85
CA ARG A 55 34.54 9.02 -2.61
C ARG A 55 34.34 10.26 -1.73
N GLY A 56 34.39 10.10 -0.41
CA GLY A 56 34.29 11.21 0.55
C GLY A 56 32.93 11.90 0.62
N HIS A 57 31.89 11.28 0.05
CA HIS A 57 30.51 11.74 0.12
C HIS A 57 29.55 10.55 0.13
N GLY A 58 28.29 10.80 0.49
CA GLY A 58 27.27 9.78 0.65
C GLY A 58 25.89 10.36 0.95
N THR A 59 24.98 9.48 1.33
CA THR A 59 23.60 9.81 1.73
C THR A 59 23.32 9.22 3.11
N VAL A 60 22.66 10.01 3.96
CA VAL A 60 22.15 9.54 5.26
C VAL A 60 20.65 9.80 5.29
N GLN A 61 19.85 8.76 5.53
CA GLN A 61 18.43 8.87 5.76
C GLN A 61 18.14 8.84 7.25
N LEU A 62 17.41 9.85 7.72
CA LEU A 62 16.98 10.03 9.09
C LEU A 62 15.60 9.40 9.30
N GLY A 63 15.16 9.32 10.56
CA GLY A 63 13.86 8.77 10.92
C GLY A 63 12.68 9.56 10.37
N SER A 64 12.84 10.87 10.13
CA SER A 64 11.79 11.77 9.64
C SER A 64 12.36 12.95 8.85
N ALA A 65 11.50 13.65 8.10
CA ALA A 65 11.87 14.92 7.47
C ALA A 65 12.27 16.00 8.50
N ALA A 66 11.62 16.01 9.67
CA ALA A 66 11.96 16.94 10.76
C ALA A 66 13.37 16.68 11.32
N ALA A 67 13.76 15.40 11.46
CA ALA A 67 15.13 15.04 11.85
C ALA A 67 16.15 15.47 10.81
N ALA A 68 15.86 15.26 9.52
CA ALA A 68 16.73 15.68 8.43
C ALA A 68 16.93 17.21 8.45
N ALA A 69 15.85 17.98 8.63
CA ALA A 69 15.91 19.43 8.76
C ALA A 69 16.72 19.89 9.99
N ALA A 70 16.53 19.23 11.14
CA ALA A 70 17.29 19.52 12.36
C ALA A 70 18.80 19.28 12.17
N ALA A 71 19.18 18.16 11.54
CA ALA A 71 20.57 17.84 11.24
C ALA A 71 21.21 18.85 10.29
N ALA A 72 20.48 19.25 9.24
CA ALA A 72 20.93 20.30 8.31
C ALA A 72 21.10 21.66 9.03
N GLY A 73 20.19 21.99 9.95
CA GLY A 73 20.29 23.19 10.80
C GLY A 73 21.49 23.18 11.75
N LEU A 74 21.82 22.03 12.34
CA LEU A 74 23.04 21.87 13.15
C LEU A 74 24.30 22.06 12.30
N ALA A 75 24.33 21.53 11.09
CA ALA A 75 25.45 21.69 10.17
C ALA A 75 25.64 23.15 9.74
N SER A 76 24.56 23.82 9.33
CA SER A 76 24.62 25.22 8.87
C SER A 76 24.97 26.21 9.97
N SER A 77 24.60 25.92 11.22
CA SER A 77 24.99 26.71 12.40
C SER A 77 26.36 26.36 12.99
N GLY A 78 27.10 25.41 12.39
CA GLY A 78 28.41 24.97 12.87
C GLY A 78 28.36 24.21 14.20
N ARG A 79 27.18 23.75 14.62
CA ARG A 79 26.92 23.03 15.88
C ARG A 79 26.95 21.52 15.73
N LEU A 80 26.97 21.01 14.50
CA LEU A 80 27.14 19.59 14.24
C LEU A 80 28.55 19.17 14.71
N PRO A 81 28.68 18.15 15.59
CA PRO A 81 29.99 17.71 16.07
C PRO A 81 30.90 17.24 14.94
N ARG A 82 32.21 17.21 15.18
CA ARG A 82 33.16 16.69 14.20
C ARG A 82 33.05 15.17 14.12
N PHE A 83 32.95 14.64 12.91
CA PHE A 83 32.96 13.19 12.66
C PHE A 83 34.37 12.77 12.30
N LEU A 84 35.01 11.93 13.13
CA LEU A 84 36.40 11.48 12.96
C LEU A 84 37.36 12.66 12.70
N GLY A 85 37.17 13.77 13.42
CA GLY A 85 37.98 14.99 13.29
C GLY A 85 37.61 15.93 12.12
N ALA A 86 36.76 15.48 11.19
CA ALA A 86 36.33 16.26 10.03
C ALA A 86 35.01 17.01 10.28
N LEU A 87 34.86 18.17 9.63
CA LEU A 87 33.61 18.90 9.56
C LEU A 87 32.81 18.42 8.34
N LEU A 88 31.69 17.74 8.59
CA LEU A 88 30.82 17.26 7.53
C LEU A 88 30.05 18.43 6.89
N SER A 89 29.92 18.38 5.57
CA SER A 89 29.00 19.25 4.83
C SER A 89 27.70 18.51 4.60
N VAL A 90 26.57 19.11 4.97
CA VAL A 90 25.25 18.47 4.94
C VAL A 90 24.28 19.32 4.15
N SER A 91 23.56 18.71 3.22
CA SER A 91 22.50 19.37 2.45
C SER A 91 21.31 18.43 2.21
N PRO A 92 20.10 18.95 1.94
CA PRO A 92 18.94 18.10 1.65
C PRO A 92 19.17 17.21 0.42
N SER A 93 18.76 15.94 0.50
CA SER A 93 18.72 15.04 -0.66
C SER A 93 17.37 15.16 -1.37
N PRO A 94 17.32 15.21 -2.72
CA PRO A 94 16.06 15.25 -3.45
C PRO A 94 15.28 13.92 -3.42
N VAL A 95 15.94 12.81 -3.04
CA VAL A 95 15.35 11.47 -3.04
C VAL A 95 15.75 10.74 -1.76
N ASP A 96 14.80 10.00 -1.18
CA ASP A 96 15.08 9.13 -0.05
C ASP A 96 15.83 7.86 -0.42
N LEU A 97 16.80 7.49 0.43
CA LEU A 97 17.65 6.32 0.23
C LEU A 97 16.84 5.01 0.25
N LEU A 98 15.81 4.92 1.09
CA LEU A 98 14.84 3.85 1.14
C LEU A 98 13.44 4.44 0.99
N PRO A 99 12.53 3.78 0.24
CA PRO A 99 11.15 4.22 0.11
C PRO A 99 10.49 4.18 1.49
N ARG A 100 10.41 5.34 2.14
CA ARG A 100 9.79 5.50 3.46
C ARG A 100 8.92 6.73 3.54
N ALA A 101 7.79 6.66 4.24
CA ALA A 101 6.98 7.84 4.50
C ALA A 101 7.78 8.82 5.37
N SER A 102 8.13 10.02 4.90
CA SER A 102 9.00 10.93 5.66
C SER A 102 8.33 11.54 6.89
N ASP A 103 7.00 11.59 6.90
CA ASP A 103 6.16 11.92 8.06
C ASP A 103 5.83 10.64 8.86
N LEU A 104 6.04 10.70 10.18
CA LEU A 104 5.76 9.60 11.10
C LEU A 104 4.25 9.37 11.28
N SER A 105 3.42 10.39 11.10
CA SER A 105 1.96 10.25 11.17
C SER A 105 1.39 9.35 10.06
N LEU A 106 2.15 9.18 8.98
CA LEU A 106 1.81 8.36 7.82
C LEU A 106 2.37 6.93 7.90
N ARG A 107 2.92 6.56 9.07
CA ARG A 107 3.43 5.22 9.34
C ARG A 107 2.57 4.54 10.39
N ALA A 108 2.21 3.29 10.13
CA ALA A 108 1.63 2.41 11.12
C ALA A 108 2.50 1.16 11.27
N ALA A 109 2.86 0.83 12.50
CA ALA A 109 3.56 -0.40 12.84
C ALA A 109 2.64 -1.27 13.69
N GLY A 110 2.65 -2.58 13.45
CA GLY A 110 1.78 -3.51 14.18
C GLY A 110 0.29 -3.38 13.82
N ALA A 111 -0.03 -2.87 12.62
CA ALA A 111 -1.39 -2.79 12.15
C ALA A 111 -1.95 -4.18 11.79
N GLY A 112 -3.27 -4.32 11.83
CA GLY A 112 -3.96 -5.47 11.23
C GLY A 112 -4.31 -5.16 9.78
N LEU A 113 -4.12 -6.10 8.88
CA LEU A 113 -4.58 -6.04 7.50
C LEU A 113 -5.63 -7.12 7.27
N VAL A 114 -6.76 -6.76 6.69
CA VAL A 114 -7.78 -7.72 6.26
C VAL A 114 -8.08 -7.49 4.78
N VAL A 115 -8.05 -8.55 3.98
CA VAL A 115 -8.46 -8.53 2.57
C VAL A 115 -9.85 -9.15 2.45
N GLY A 116 -10.67 -8.60 1.56
CA GLY A 116 -12.05 -9.05 1.41
C GLY A 116 -12.87 -8.13 0.50
N ASP A 117 -14.19 -8.26 0.56
CA ASP A 117 -15.08 -7.42 -0.23
C ASP A 117 -16.12 -6.72 0.65
N ARG A 118 -16.33 -5.44 0.35
CA ARG A 118 -17.45 -4.68 0.91
C ARG A 118 -18.74 -5.11 0.22
N VAL A 119 -19.54 -5.96 0.87
CA VAL A 119 -20.77 -6.56 0.30
C VAL A 119 -22.03 -5.73 0.54
N ALA A 120 -22.00 -4.79 1.48
CA ALA A 120 -23.01 -3.74 1.61
C ALA A 120 -22.32 -2.46 2.05
N GLU A 121 -23.05 -1.34 2.13
CA GLU A 121 -22.46 -0.05 2.45
C GLU A 121 -21.57 -0.10 3.70
N ARG A 122 -22.02 -0.80 4.76
CA ARG A 122 -21.30 -0.97 6.03
C ARG A 122 -21.06 -2.43 6.43
N VAL A 123 -21.07 -3.34 5.46
CA VAL A 123 -20.79 -4.77 5.70
C VAL A 123 -19.62 -5.21 4.84
N PHE A 124 -18.61 -5.76 5.49
CA PHE A 124 -17.40 -6.27 4.87
C PHE A 124 -17.25 -7.77 5.14
N GLU A 125 -16.86 -8.52 4.13
CA GLU A 125 -16.59 -9.95 4.23
C GLU A 125 -15.10 -10.22 4.08
N ALA A 126 -14.50 -10.71 5.16
CA ALA A 126 -13.07 -11.00 5.26
C ALA A 126 -12.75 -12.36 4.62
N ALA A 127 -11.76 -12.36 3.71
CA ALA A 127 -11.21 -13.56 3.09
C ALA A 127 -9.93 -14.03 3.79
N ASP A 128 -8.99 -13.12 4.06
CA ASP A 128 -7.75 -13.40 4.80
C ASP A 128 -7.38 -12.19 5.70
N ALA A 129 -6.58 -12.45 6.73
CA ALA A 129 -6.12 -11.44 7.66
C ALA A 129 -4.66 -11.67 8.11
N TRP A 130 -3.96 -10.57 8.40
CA TRP A 130 -2.60 -10.55 8.93
C TRP A 130 -2.50 -9.52 10.05
N ASP A 131 -1.74 -9.87 11.10
CA ASP A 131 -1.35 -8.95 12.14
C ASP A 131 0.12 -8.53 11.98
N GLY A 132 0.56 -7.53 12.75
CA GLY A 132 1.96 -7.11 12.72
C GLY A 132 2.36 -6.33 11.45
N VAL A 133 1.39 -5.94 10.62
CA VAL A 133 1.63 -5.29 9.34
C VAL A 133 2.21 -3.90 9.54
N ARG A 134 3.27 -3.60 8.79
CA ARG A 134 3.80 -2.25 8.67
C ARG A 134 3.19 -1.58 7.45
N ALA A 135 2.49 -0.47 7.65
CA ALA A 135 1.93 0.34 6.57
C ALA A 135 2.65 1.68 6.48
N GLU A 136 2.99 2.07 5.25
CA GLU A 136 3.61 3.36 4.98
C GLU A 136 2.88 4.05 3.83
N VAL A 137 2.27 5.19 4.10
CA VAL A 137 1.65 6.03 3.06
C VAL A 137 2.69 7.01 2.57
N ILE A 138 3.00 6.96 1.27
CA ILE A 138 4.07 7.75 0.65
C ILE A 138 3.46 8.67 -0.41
N PRO A 139 2.87 9.83 -0.02
CA PRO A 139 2.21 10.73 -0.96
C PRO A 139 3.10 11.20 -2.11
N GLY A 140 4.39 11.43 -1.84
CA GLY A 140 5.38 11.82 -2.86
C GLY A 140 5.60 10.76 -3.95
N LYS A 141 5.29 9.48 -3.65
CA LYS A 141 5.28 8.37 -4.63
C LYS A 141 3.88 7.92 -5.01
N ARG A 142 2.85 8.64 -4.55
CA ARG A 142 1.43 8.36 -4.80
C ARG A 142 1.05 6.90 -4.54
N ARG A 143 1.49 6.35 -3.41
CA ARG A 143 1.23 4.93 -3.08
C ARG A 143 1.23 4.65 -1.58
N VAL A 144 0.69 3.49 -1.23
CA VAL A 144 0.78 2.86 0.08
C VAL A 144 1.58 1.57 -0.06
N ASP A 145 2.63 1.44 0.75
CA ASP A 145 3.43 0.21 0.84
C ASP A 145 3.04 -0.51 2.15
N LEU A 146 2.53 -1.74 2.04
CA LEU A 146 2.21 -2.62 3.18
C LEU A 146 3.23 -3.75 3.22
N TYR A 147 3.81 -4.01 4.39
CA TYR A 147 4.81 -5.04 4.61
C TYR A 147 4.29 -6.03 5.64
N LEU A 148 4.34 -7.32 5.29
CA LEU A 148 3.81 -8.40 6.11
C LEU A 148 4.65 -9.67 5.95
N GLU A 149 4.52 -10.59 6.89
CA GLU A 149 5.11 -11.93 6.82
C GLU A 149 4.01 -12.99 6.67
N HIS A 150 4.26 -13.98 5.82
CA HIS A 150 3.37 -15.13 5.60
C HIS A 150 4.24 -16.36 5.33
N ASP A 151 4.00 -17.45 6.05
CA ASP A 151 4.79 -18.70 5.95
C ASP A 151 6.32 -18.49 6.05
N SER A 152 6.76 -17.65 6.98
CA SER A 152 8.17 -17.25 7.18
C SER A 152 8.81 -16.48 6.01
N GLN A 153 8.00 -16.04 5.05
CA GLN A 153 8.43 -15.26 3.90
C GLN A 153 7.92 -13.81 4.01
N ARG A 154 8.76 -12.86 3.61
CA ARG A 154 8.42 -11.43 3.64
C ARG A 154 7.78 -10.99 2.33
N TYR A 155 6.68 -10.26 2.46
CA TYR A 155 5.95 -9.70 1.33
C TYR A 155 5.79 -8.19 1.46
N LYS A 156 5.72 -7.53 0.29
CA LYS A 156 5.37 -6.12 0.16
C LYS A 156 4.23 -5.97 -0.84
N LEU A 157 3.13 -5.37 -0.40
CA LEU A 157 2.01 -4.97 -1.24
C LEU A 157 2.17 -3.48 -1.54
N GLU A 158 2.25 -3.13 -2.82
CA GLU A 158 2.26 -1.74 -3.29
C GLU A 158 0.87 -1.43 -3.88
N VAL A 159 0.17 -0.47 -3.26
CA VAL A 159 -1.14 0.03 -3.72
C VAL A 159 -0.95 1.45 -4.22
N LEU A 160 -1.14 1.68 -5.52
CA LEU A 160 -1.00 3.02 -6.10
C LEU A 160 -2.27 3.83 -5.87
N PHE A 161 -2.14 5.15 -5.76
CA PHE A 161 -3.27 6.06 -5.56
C PHE A 161 -4.24 6.03 -6.75
N GLU A 162 -3.73 5.84 -7.97
CA GLU A 162 -4.54 5.64 -9.18
C GLU A 162 -5.37 4.35 -9.18
N ASP A 163 -4.95 3.34 -8.40
CA ASP A 163 -5.67 2.08 -8.28
C ASP A 163 -6.74 2.13 -7.18
N MET A 164 -6.80 3.23 -6.41
CA MET A 164 -7.80 3.43 -5.34
C MET A 164 -9.08 4.03 -5.91
N LYS A 165 -10.21 3.41 -5.55
CA LYS A 165 -11.55 3.89 -5.84
C LYS A 165 -12.08 4.78 -4.72
N ASP A 166 -12.05 4.26 -3.50
CA ASP A 166 -12.53 4.95 -2.30
C ASP A 166 -11.58 4.66 -1.13
N CYS A 167 -11.26 5.69 -0.33
CA CYS A 167 -10.53 5.53 0.93
C CYS A 167 -11.42 6.00 2.07
N LEU A 168 -11.87 5.09 2.93
CA LEU A 168 -12.89 5.39 3.94
C LEU A 168 -12.37 5.14 5.34
N GLY A 169 -12.37 6.17 6.19
CA GLY A 169 -12.18 6.02 7.62
C GLY A 169 -13.38 5.30 8.24
N CYS A 170 -13.12 4.28 9.05
CA CYS A 170 -14.17 3.52 9.73
C CYS A 170 -13.73 3.06 11.12
N THR A 171 -14.68 2.54 11.88
CA THR A 171 -14.44 1.81 13.12
C THR A 171 -14.79 0.35 12.90
N LEU A 172 -13.88 -0.55 13.26
CA LEU A 172 -14.07 -2.00 13.18
C LEU A 172 -13.65 -2.61 14.53
N ASP A 173 -14.56 -3.34 15.17
CA ASP A 173 -14.37 -3.91 16.51
C ASP A 173 -13.97 -2.86 17.56
N GLY A 174 -14.55 -1.64 17.46
CA GLY A 174 -14.19 -0.51 18.31
C GLY A 174 -12.84 0.15 18.01
N MET A 175 -12.08 -0.37 17.04
CA MET A 175 -10.77 0.15 16.65
C MET A 175 -10.86 1.02 15.39
N GLY A 176 -10.07 2.09 15.35
CA GLY A 176 -9.95 2.92 14.15
C GLY A 176 -9.32 2.14 13.00
N ALA A 177 -9.92 2.21 11.82
CA ALA A 177 -9.48 1.52 10.62
C ALA A 177 -9.65 2.40 9.37
N ILE A 178 -8.95 2.02 8.30
CA ILE A 178 -9.11 2.60 6.97
C ILE A 178 -9.45 1.48 6.00
N LEU A 179 -10.56 1.65 5.30
CA LEU A 179 -10.97 0.80 4.20
C LEU A 179 -10.45 1.40 2.88
N LEU A 180 -9.67 0.63 2.14
CA LEU A 180 -9.19 0.96 0.80
C LEU A 180 -9.95 0.08 -0.20
N GLN A 181 -10.88 0.68 -0.95
CA GLN A 181 -11.53 0.01 -2.06
C GLN A 181 -10.71 0.26 -3.33
N LEU A 182 -10.35 -0.81 -4.04
CA LEU A 182 -9.42 -0.80 -5.15
C LEU A 182 -10.13 -1.13 -6.48
N ASN A 183 -9.66 -0.52 -7.56
CA ASN A 183 -10.01 -0.88 -8.93
C ASN A 183 -9.15 -2.06 -9.42
N TYR A 184 -7.93 -2.20 -8.88
CA TYR A 184 -6.97 -3.23 -9.27
C TYR A 184 -6.30 -3.86 -8.05
N ALA A 185 -5.90 -5.12 -8.18
CA ALA A 185 -5.18 -5.84 -7.16
C ALA A 185 -3.84 -5.16 -6.81
N PRO A 186 -3.39 -5.22 -5.54
CA PRO A 186 -2.10 -4.68 -5.15
C PRO A 186 -0.95 -5.33 -5.91
N ARG A 187 0.15 -4.59 -6.07
CA ARG A 187 1.38 -5.13 -6.62
C ARG A 187 2.15 -5.90 -5.56
N ILE A 188 2.13 -7.22 -5.66
CA ILE A 188 2.76 -8.11 -4.69
C ILE A 188 4.23 -8.33 -5.04
N HIS A 189 5.08 -8.18 -4.04
CA HIS A 189 6.50 -8.49 -4.11
C HIS A 189 6.88 -9.42 -2.97
N THR A 190 7.88 -10.27 -3.21
CA THR A 190 8.51 -11.10 -2.17
C THR A 190 9.99 -10.74 -2.03
N ALA A 191 10.51 -10.86 -0.83
CA ALA A 191 11.93 -10.64 -0.57
C ALA A 191 12.75 -11.86 -0.97
N ILE A 192 13.75 -11.68 -1.82
CA ILE A 192 14.76 -12.71 -2.10
C ILE A 192 16.11 -12.30 -1.52
N SER A 193 16.79 -13.28 -0.95
CA SER A 193 18.11 -13.12 -0.34
C SER A 193 19.04 -14.22 -0.83
N GLY A 194 20.35 -13.96 -0.84
CA GLY A 194 21.36 -14.96 -1.15
C GLY A 194 22.60 -14.37 -1.82
N PRO A 195 23.68 -15.15 -1.98
CA PRO A 195 24.97 -14.67 -2.48
C PRO A 195 24.92 -14.09 -3.89
N ALA A 196 23.94 -14.54 -4.70
CA ALA A 196 23.74 -14.09 -6.08
C ALA A 196 22.76 -12.91 -6.21
N VAL A 197 22.12 -12.48 -5.12
CA VAL A 197 21.16 -11.37 -5.14
C VAL A 197 21.91 -10.06 -4.94
N ASN A 198 21.79 -9.15 -5.90
CA ASN A 198 22.31 -7.79 -5.75
C ASN A 198 21.35 -6.97 -4.89
N SER A 199 21.52 -7.00 -3.56
CA SER A 199 20.80 -6.15 -2.62
C SER A 199 21.39 -4.74 -2.62
N ARG A 200 20.56 -3.72 -2.36
CA ARG A 200 21.05 -2.33 -2.22
C ARG A 200 21.99 -2.18 -1.03
N PHE A 201 21.68 -2.86 0.07
CA PHE A 201 22.52 -2.89 1.26
C PHE A 201 23.26 -4.22 1.29
N MET A 202 24.59 -4.14 1.15
CA MET A 202 25.50 -5.27 1.28
C MET A 202 26.17 -5.25 2.66
N ASP A 203 26.71 -6.39 3.07
CA ASP A 203 27.53 -6.48 4.29
C ASP A 203 28.94 -5.96 4.02
N ASP A 204 29.03 -4.65 3.75
CA ASP A 204 30.28 -3.97 3.46
C ASP A 204 30.44 -2.72 4.35
N ARG A 205 31.60 -2.07 4.22
CA ARG A 205 31.93 -0.89 5.01
C ARG A 205 31.20 0.39 4.59
N PHE A 206 30.47 0.36 3.48
CA PHE A 206 29.90 1.54 2.82
C PHE A 206 28.37 1.60 2.91
N HIS A 207 27.73 0.55 3.42
CA HIS A 207 26.29 0.51 3.66
C HIS A 207 25.98 0.22 5.13
N ALA A 208 24.99 0.90 5.69
CA ALA A 208 24.45 0.61 7.01
C ALA A 208 22.96 0.91 7.06
N CYS A 209 22.17 0.02 7.65
CA CYS A 209 20.73 0.18 7.80
C CYS A 209 20.30 -0.43 9.14
N LYS A 210 19.38 0.24 9.84
CA LYS A 210 18.81 -0.27 11.11
C LYS A 210 17.91 -1.48 10.91
N GLU A 211 17.33 -1.64 9.72
CA GLU A 211 16.57 -2.82 9.34
C GLU A 211 17.44 -3.76 8.50
N ASP A 212 17.21 -5.06 8.62
CA ASP A 212 17.71 -6.02 7.64
C ASP A 212 17.17 -5.63 6.27
N ALA A 213 18.04 -5.09 5.42
CA ALA A 213 17.75 -4.69 4.04
C ALA A 213 18.62 -5.49 3.06
N LYS A 214 19.15 -6.65 3.50
CA LYS A 214 20.02 -7.55 2.73
C LYS A 214 19.19 -8.46 1.81
N PHE A 215 18.22 -7.88 1.13
CA PHE A 215 17.33 -8.57 0.21
C PHE A 215 16.90 -7.64 -0.92
N SER A 216 16.37 -8.23 -1.98
CA SER A 216 15.76 -7.50 -3.08
C SER A 216 14.29 -7.88 -3.21
N TRP A 217 13.45 -6.88 -3.46
CA TRP A 217 12.04 -7.10 -3.77
C TRP A 217 11.91 -7.52 -5.23
N VAL A 218 11.35 -8.71 -5.46
CA VAL A 218 10.98 -9.18 -6.80
C VAL A 218 9.47 -9.34 -6.90
N ARG A 219 8.93 -9.16 -8.10
CA ARG A 219 7.50 -9.35 -8.34
C ARG A 219 7.09 -10.77 -7.96
N ALA A 220 5.98 -10.90 -7.26
CA ALA A 220 5.37 -12.18 -6.92
C ALA A 220 3.91 -12.24 -7.39
N LEU A 221 3.40 -13.46 -7.44
CA LEU A 221 1.98 -13.75 -7.58
C LEU A 221 1.31 -13.66 -6.20
N ASP A 222 -0.02 -13.77 -6.20
CA ASP A 222 -0.78 -13.90 -4.96
C ASP A 222 -0.36 -15.18 -4.24
N PHE A 223 0.11 -14.99 -3.01
CA PHE A 223 0.63 -16.05 -2.14
C PHE A 223 -0.44 -16.65 -1.24
N THR A 224 -1.64 -16.06 -1.20
CA THR A 224 -2.74 -16.56 -0.38
C THR A 224 -3.27 -17.88 -0.94
N PRO A 225 -3.68 -18.83 -0.08
CA PRO A 225 -4.21 -20.13 -0.53
C PRO A 225 -5.40 -19.99 -1.49
N ASN A 226 -6.22 -18.95 -1.31
CA ASN A 226 -7.45 -18.72 -2.06
C ASN A 226 -7.34 -17.62 -3.11
N TYR A 227 -6.15 -17.07 -3.37
CA TYR A 227 -5.94 -15.94 -4.29
C TYR A 227 -6.77 -14.69 -3.92
N SER A 228 -6.84 -14.39 -2.62
CA SER A 228 -7.69 -13.35 -2.05
C SER A 228 -7.32 -11.95 -2.55
N PHE A 229 -6.05 -11.62 -2.80
CA PHE A 229 -5.69 -10.33 -3.40
C PHE A 229 -6.09 -10.23 -4.87
N GLY A 230 -6.11 -11.35 -5.61
CA GLY A 230 -6.60 -11.40 -6.99
C GLY A 230 -8.14 -11.38 -7.09
N ARG A 231 -8.83 -11.87 -6.06
CA ARG A 231 -10.28 -12.07 -6.08
C ARG A 231 -11.08 -11.03 -5.34
N CYS A 232 -10.47 -10.35 -4.39
CA CYS A 232 -11.10 -9.33 -3.58
C CYS A 232 -10.62 -7.94 -3.99
N SER A 233 -11.47 -6.95 -3.75
CA SER A 233 -11.25 -5.57 -4.18
C SER A 233 -11.04 -4.61 -3.02
N THR A 234 -11.14 -5.07 -1.77
CA THR A 234 -11.12 -4.20 -0.60
C THR A 234 -10.08 -4.65 0.41
N LEU A 235 -9.28 -3.70 0.90
CA LEU A 235 -8.35 -3.88 2.01
C LEU A 235 -8.84 -3.07 3.20
N VAL A 236 -8.75 -3.62 4.41
CA VAL A 236 -9.02 -2.91 5.66
C VAL A 236 -7.76 -2.90 6.51
N LEU A 237 -7.25 -1.72 6.80
CA LEU A 237 -6.10 -1.48 7.65
C LEU A 237 -6.56 -1.06 9.05
N LYS A 238 -6.42 -1.95 10.04
CA LYS A 238 -6.73 -1.70 11.45
C LYS A 238 -5.55 -0.98 12.11
N LEU A 239 -5.77 0.25 12.56
CA LEU A 239 -4.73 1.19 13.00
C LEU A 239 -4.71 1.44 14.52
N GLY A 240 -5.72 0.95 15.25
CA GLY A 240 -5.84 1.05 16.71
C GLY A 240 -6.19 2.44 17.22
N LYS A 241 -5.37 3.46 16.91
CA LYS A 241 -5.57 4.85 17.36
C LYS A 241 -6.34 5.67 16.33
N SER A 242 -7.42 6.33 16.76
CA SER A 242 -8.26 7.19 15.89
C SER A 242 -7.50 8.39 15.30
N ALA A 243 -6.54 8.98 16.03
CA ALA A 243 -5.72 10.09 15.52
C ALA A 243 -4.91 9.68 14.27
N LEU A 244 -4.36 8.46 14.28
CA LEU A 244 -3.58 7.91 13.16
C LEU A 244 -4.44 7.71 11.91
N VAL A 245 -5.71 7.32 12.09
CA VAL A 245 -6.69 7.20 10.99
C VAL A 245 -6.87 8.55 10.31
N SER A 246 -7.11 9.62 11.08
CA SER A 246 -7.35 10.96 10.54
C SER A 246 -6.15 11.48 9.72
N ASP A 247 -4.93 11.29 10.23
CA ASP A 247 -3.72 11.80 9.57
C ASP A 247 -3.40 11.03 8.29
N ILE A 248 -3.51 9.70 8.32
CA ILE A 248 -3.34 8.87 7.12
C ILE A 248 -4.42 9.21 6.09
N LEU A 249 -5.68 9.30 6.51
CA LEU A 249 -6.82 9.50 5.60
C LEU A 249 -6.73 10.82 4.83
N LYS A 250 -6.26 11.91 5.45
CA LYS A 250 -6.02 13.21 4.77
C LYS A 250 -5.00 13.14 3.63
N SER A 251 -4.11 12.15 3.68
CA SER A 251 -3.06 11.96 2.67
C SER A 251 -3.47 11.04 1.51
N LEU A 252 -4.60 10.33 1.65
CA LEU A 252 -5.13 9.39 0.67
C LEU A 252 -6.09 10.10 -0.31
N PRO A 253 -6.16 9.64 -1.57
CA PRO A 253 -7.13 10.15 -2.53
C PRO A 253 -8.54 9.67 -2.19
N PHE A 254 -9.56 10.41 -2.65
CA PHE A 254 -10.98 10.01 -2.52
C PHE A 254 -11.38 9.64 -1.08
N SER A 255 -10.87 10.43 -0.12
CA SER A 255 -11.02 10.16 1.30
C SER A 255 -12.41 10.54 1.83
N GLY A 256 -13.04 9.65 2.60
CA GLY A 256 -14.33 9.89 3.26
C GLY A 256 -14.43 9.17 4.61
N ASN A 257 -15.58 9.31 5.27
CA ASN A 257 -15.87 8.60 6.52
C ASN A 257 -17.08 7.68 6.33
N LEU A 258 -16.94 6.42 6.73
CA LEU A 258 -17.99 5.40 6.65
C LEU A 258 -18.73 5.21 7.97
N GLY A 259 -18.05 5.43 9.10
CA GLY A 259 -18.56 5.13 10.44
C GLY A 259 -18.26 3.68 10.85
N GLU A 260 -19.18 3.06 11.59
CA GLU A 260 -19.03 1.68 12.07
C GLU A 260 -19.19 0.68 10.92
N LEU A 261 -18.22 -0.23 10.79
CA LEU A 261 -18.18 -1.28 9.79
C LEU A 261 -18.36 -2.65 10.47
N THR A 262 -19.33 -3.43 10.01
CA THR A 262 -19.52 -4.82 10.44
C THR A 262 -18.67 -5.74 9.57
N MET A 263 -17.91 -6.63 10.21
CA MET A 263 -17.10 -7.64 9.53
C MET A 263 -17.70 -9.04 9.72
N ASN A 264 -17.91 -9.73 8.60
CA ASN A 264 -18.30 -11.13 8.54
C ASN A 264 -17.17 -11.95 7.93
N SER A 265 -17.18 -13.27 8.13
CA SER A 265 -16.32 -14.17 7.37
C SER A 265 -16.90 -14.38 5.98
N MET A 266 -16.04 -14.38 4.96
CA MET A 266 -16.44 -14.75 3.61
C MET A 266 -16.70 -16.26 3.57
N ASP A 267 -17.93 -16.66 3.28
CA ASP A 267 -18.23 -18.04 2.91
C ASP A 267 -17.40 -18.39 1.67
N GLY A 268 -16.87 -19.62 1.56
CA GLY A 268 -16.04 -20.05 0.43
C GLY A 268 -16.78 -19.96 -0.91
N VAL A 269 -16.87 -18.76 -1.49
CA VAL A 269 -17.54 -18.52 -2.76
C VAL A 269 -16.60 -19.01 -3.87
N GLY A 270 -17.15 -19.74 -4.83
CA GLY A 270 -16.42 -20.26 -5.98
C GLY A 270 -16.24 -19.23 -7.09
N ALA A 271 -15.31 -18.27 -6.94
CA ALA A 271 -14.74 -17.66 -8.13
C ALA A 271 -13.76 -18.68 -8.75
N SER A 272 -13.93 -18.94 -10.04
CA SER A 272 -13.17 -19.95 -10.76
C SER A 272 -11.76 -19.50 -11.16
N SER A 273 -11.43 -18.23 -10.92
CA SER A 273 -10.20 -17.60 -11.38
C SER A 273 -9.34 -17.13 -10.22
N ASN A 274 -8.06 -17.43 -10.35
CA ASN A 274 -7.01 -17.12 -9.40
C ASN A 274 -6.44 -15.70 -9.61
N VAL A 275 -6.93 -14.95 -10.61
CA VAL A 275 -6.33 -13.67 -11.05
C VAL A 275 -7.30 -12.51 -10.97
N VAL A 276 -8.58 -12.76 -11.22
CA VAL A 276 -9.65 -11.74 -11.21
C VAL A 276 -10.95 -12.37 -10.73
N PRO A 277 -11.85 -11.61 -10.08
CA PRO A 277 -13.16 -12.12 -9.72
C PRO A 277 -13.95 -12.46 -10.99
N LEU A 278 -14.22 -13.74 -11.24
CA LEU A 278 -15.03 -14.19 -12.38
C LEU A 278 -16.20 -15.04 -11.90
N VAL A 279 -17.36 -14.76 -12.47
CA VAL A 279 -18.60 -15.51 -12.24
C VAL A 279 -18.95 -16.32 -13.46
N HIS A 280 -19.39 -17.54 -13.21
CA HIS A 280 -19.96 -18.43 -14.22
C HIS A 280 -21.48 -18.50 -14.06
N CYS A 281 -22.16 -18.71 -15.19
CA CYS A 281 -23.56 -19.10 -15.15
C CYS A 281 -23.67 -20.47 -14.46
N PRO A 282 -24.50 -20.64 -13.41
CA PRO A 282 -24.72 -21.94 -12.80
C PRO A 282 -25.34 -22.91 -13.81
N ARG A 283 -25.12 -24.22 -13.61
CA ARG A 283 -25.52 -25.27 -14.58
C ARG A 283 -27.02 -25.32 -14.86
N ASP A 284 -27.83 -24.90 -13.90
CA ASP A 284 -29.30 -24.93 -14.00
C ASP A 284 -29.88 -23.73 -14.75
N TYR A 285 -29.04 -22.77 -15.16
CA TYR A 285 -29.44 -21.57 -15.88
C TYR A 285 -28.71 -21.44 -17.22
N SER A 286 -29.35 -20.75 -18.16
CA SER A 286 -28.78 -20.45 -19.47
C SER A 286 -29.03 -18.99 -19.82
N VAL A 287 -28.01 -18.16 -19.66
CA VAL A 287 -28.01 -16.76 -20.14
C VAL A 287 -27.13 -16.62 -21.37
N PRO A 288 -27.49 -15.74 -22.34
CA PRO A 288 -26.63 -15.45 -23.48
C PRO A 288 -25.24 -14.98 -23.05
N TYR A 289 -24.21 -15.31 -23.83
CA TYR A 289 -22.82 -14.93 -23.53
C TYR A 289 -22.67 -13.42 -23.32
N GLU A 290 -23.35 -12.57 -24.10
CA GLU A 290 -23.32 -11.11 -23.95
C GLU A 290 -23.74 -10.66 -22.54
N VAL A 291 -24.73 -11.34 -21.94
CA VAL A 291 -25.21 -11.05 -20.58
C VAL A 291 -24.14 -11.41 -19.56
N LEU A 292 -23.55 -12.61 -19.66
CA LEU A 292 -22.50 -13.07 -18.76
C LEU A 292 -21.23 -12.19 -18.85
N PHE A 293 -20.86 -11.79 -20.07
CA PHE A 293 -19.73 -10.90 -20.31
C PHE A 293 -19.93 -9.53 -19.67
N ARG A 294 -21.10 -8.90 -19.87
CA ARG A 294 -21.43 -7.61 -19.26
C ARG A 294 -21.49 -7.68 -17.74
N LEU A 295 -21.98 -8.79 -17.18
CA LEU A 295 -22.02 -9.01 -15.73
C LEU A 295 -20.62 -9.06 -15.12
N ASN A 296 -19.70 -9.85 -15.72
CA ASN A 296 -18.30 -9.88 -15.31
C ASN A 296 -17.62 -8.52 -15.48
N SER A 297 -17.92 -7.78 -16.56
CA SER A 297 -17.41 -6.42 -16.77
C SER A 297 -17.86 -5.46 -15.66
N LEU A 298 -19.14 -5.50 -15.25
CA LEU A 298 -19.63 -4.69 -14.12
C LEU A 298 -18.94 -5.04 -12.80
N MET A 299 -18.65 -6.32 -12.55
CA MET A 299 -17.87 -6.75 -11.39
C MET A 299 -16.44 -6.20 -11.42
N HIS A 300 -15.74 -6.35 -12.54
CA HIS A 300 -14.35 -5.89 -12.68
C HIS A 300 -14.21 -4.38 -12.52
N MET A 301 -15.23 -3.62 -12.87
CA MET A 301 -15.27 -2.17 -12.64
C MET A 301 -15.79 -1.80 -11.23
N GLY A 302 -16.02 -2.77 -10.36
CA GLY A 302 -16.56 -2.57 -9.01
C GLY A 302 -17.94 -1.92 -8.99
N LYS A 303 -18.77 -2.13 -10.02
CA LYS A 303 -20.17 -1.65 -10.04
C LYS A 303 -21.11 -2.60 -9.32
N ILE A 304 -20.73 -3.87 -9.19
CA ILE A 304 -21.43 -4.89 -8.40
C ILE A 304 -20.40 -5.77 -7.71
N VAL A 305 -20.84 -6.48 -6.66
CA VAL A 305 -19.99 -7.40 -5.89
C VAL A 305 -20.34 -8.84 -6.24
N ALA A 306 -19.34 -9.72 -6.30
CA ALA A 306 -19.50 -11.12 -6.66
C ALA A 306 -20.57 -11.85 -5.83
N LYS A 307 -20.66 -11.55 -4.53
CA LYS A 307 -21.67 -12.13 -3.62
C LYS A 307 -23.11 -11.93 -4.10
N HIS A 308 -23.40 -10.82 -4.77
CA HIS A 308 -24.74 -10.51 -5.26
C HIS A 308 -25.05 -11.08 -6.63
N VAL A 309 -24.09 -11.77 -7.24
CA VAL A 309 -24.26 -12.50 -8.48
C VAL A 309 -24.55 -13.96 -8.16
N ASN A 310 -25.81 -14.23 -7.82
CA ASN A 310 -26.28 -15.52 -7.32
C ASN A 310 -27.33 -16.14 -8.27
N ALA A 311 -27.80 -17.34 -7.91
CA ALA A 311 -28.78 -18.10 -8.69
C ALA A 311 -30.07 -17.31 -8.98
N ASP A 312 -30.56 -16.53 -8.01
CA ASP A 312 -31.74 -15.69 -8.19
C ASP A 312 -31.51 -14.61 -9.26
N LEU A 313 -30.32 -14.00 -9.31
CA LEU A 313 -29.99 -13.03 -10.35
C LEU A 313 -29.93 -13.69 -11.72
N PHE A 314 -29.34 -14.87 -11.83
CA PHE A 314 -29.31 -15.62 -13.09
C PHE A 314 -30.71 -16.02 -13.55
N LYS A 315 -31.59 -16.43 -12.63
CA LYS A 315 -32.99 -16.70 -12.93
C LYS A 315 -33.69 -15.46 -13.52
N ALA A 316 -33.56 -14.32 -12.85
CA ALA A 316 -34.15 -13.07 -13.32
C ALA A 316 -33.59 -12.65 -14.71
N LEU A 317 -32.28 -12.78 -14.92
CA LEU A 317 -31.65 -12.44 -16.20
C LEU A 317 -32.04 -13.37 -17.35
N GLN A 318 -32.28 -14.65 -17.07
CA GLN A 318 -32.75 -15.63 -18.05
C GLN A 318 -34.18 -15.32 -18.53
N GLU A 319 -35.04 -14.79 -17.65
CA GLU A 319 -36.42 -14.43 -17.97
C GLU A 319 -36.53 -13.09 -18.73
N LEU A 320 -35.45 -12.29 -18.77
CA LEU A 320 -35.43 -10.98 -19.42
C LEU A 320 -35.03 -11.06 -20.91
N PRO A 321 -35.71 -10.32 -21.80
CA PRO A 321 -35.24 -10.14 -23.17
C PRO A 321 -33.85 -9.47 -23.19
N VAL A 322 -32.99 -9.89 -24.12
CA VAL A 322 -31.60 -9.42 -24.21
C VAL A 322 -31.48 -7.90 -24.31
N ASP A 323 -32.37 -7.24 -25.06
CA ASP A 323 -32.36 -5.78 -25.20
C ASP A 323 -32.71 -5.04 -23.90
N VAL A 324 -33.52 -5.66 -23.03
CA VAL A 324 -33.84 -5.10 -21.71
C VAL A 324 -32.63 -5.26 -20.78
N SER A 325 -32.03 -6.45 -20.74
CA SER A 325 -30.80 -6.72 -19.99
C SER A 325 -29.67 -5.77 -20.41
N ARG A 326 -29.52 -5.51 -21.72
CA ARG A 326 -28.57 -4.54 -22.28
C ARG A 326 -28.75 -3.15 -21.67
N ARG A 327 -29.97 -2.62 -21.66
CA ARG A 327 -30.28 -1.29 -21.10
C ARG A 327 -30.03 -1.21 -19.60
N ILE A 328 -30.35 -2.27 -18.85
CA ILE A 328 -30.07 -2.36 -17.40
C ILE A 328 -28.57 -2.26 -17.18
N PHE A 329 -27.76 -3.05 -17.89
CA PHE A 329 -26.30 -3.02 -17.76
C PHE A 329 -25.70 -1.68 -18.14
N GLU A 330 -26.22 -1.01 -19.18
CA GLU A 330 -25.79 0.35 -19.55
C GLU A 330 -26.09 1.38 -18.47
N LYS A 331 -27.25 1.28 -17.79
CA LYS A 331 -27.57 2.13 -16.64
C LYS A 331 -26.64 1.81 -15.45
N MET A 332 -26.36 0.53 -15.19
CA MET A 332 -25.45 0.12 -14.11
C MET A 332 -24.01 0.57 -14.34
N HIS A 333 -23.54 0.57 -15.59
CA HIS A 333 -22.20 1.04 -15.97
C HIS A 333 -22.00 2.52 -15.61
N LYS A 334 -23.08 3.31 -15.65
CA LYS A 334 -23.09 4.74 -15.33
C LYS A 334 -23.23 5.05 -13.84
N LEU A 335 -23.46 4.06 -12.97
CA LEU A 335 -23.54 4.29 -11.52
C LEU A 335 -22.20 4.78 -11.00
N GLU A 336 -22.20 5.82 -10.16
CA GLU A 336 -20.97 6.31 -9.52
C GLU A 336 -20.52 5.38 -8.39
N SER A 337 -21.48 4.75 -7.70
CA SER A 337 -21.24 3.86 -6.56
C SER A 337 -21.46 2.38 -6.91
N THR A 338 -21.01 1.50 -6.00
CA THR A 338 -21.23 0.06 -6.08
C THR A 338 -22.69 -0.28 -5.76
N CYS A 339 -23.34 -1.07 -6.59
CA CYS A 339 -24.68 -1.59 -6.33
C CYS A 339 -24.62 -2.89 -5.52
N TYR A 340 -25.21 -2.87 -4.33
CA TYR A 340 -25.33 -4.03 -3.42
C TYR A 340 -26.65 -4.80 -3.57
N GLY A 341 -27.49 -4.45 -4.54
CA GLY A 341 -28.79 -5.07 -4.77
C GLY A 341 -29.14 -5.16 -6.26
N PRO A 342 -28.31 -5.81 -7.10
CA PRO A 342 -28.51 -5.87 -8.55
C PRO A 342 -29.87 -6.48 -8.95
N LEU A 343 -30.36 -7.44 -8.18
CA LEU A 343 -31.69 -8.05 -8.34
C LEU A 343 -32.85 -7.04 -8.24
N GLN A 344 -32.73 -6.06 -7.35
CA GLN A 344 -33.78 -5.04 -7.18
C GLN A 344 -33.80 -4.07 -8.37
N LEU A 345 -32.64 -3.83 -8.98
CA LEU A 345 -32.52 -3.02 -10.20
C LEU A 345 -33.06 -3.74 -11.44
N SER A 346 -32.93 -5.07 -11.52
CA SER A 346 -33.53 -5.83 -12.61
C SER A 346 -35.06 -5.94 -12.50
N ASN A 347 -35.59 -6.01 -11.28
CA ASN A 347 -37.02 -6.12 -11.03
C ASN A 347 -37.77 -4.79 -11.07
N ARG A 348 -37.10 -3.68 -10.76
CA ARG A 348 -37.60 -2.35 -11.11
C ARG A 348 -37.56 -2.26 -12.63
N ARG A 349 -38.66 -2.68 -13.29
CA ARG A 349 -39.03 -2.22 -14.63
C ARG A 349 -38.89 -0.70 -14.58
N LEU A 350 -37.76 -0.20 -15.06
CA LEU A 350 -37.53 1.23 -15.22
C LEU A 350 -38.50 1.69 -16.30
N ILE A 351 -39.73 1.97 -15.87
CA ILE A 351 -40.64 2.89 -16.54
C ILE A 351 -39.98 4.26 -16.43
N ALA A 352 -39.88 4.93 -17.58
CA ALA A 352 -39.09 6.11 -17.93
C ALA A 352 -37.65 5.84 -18.39
#